data_AF-M6KEB6-F1
#
_entry.id   AF-M6KEB6-F1
#
_cell.length_a   1.000
_cell.length_b   1.000
_cell.length_c   1.000
_cell.angle_alpha   90.00
_cell.angle_beta   90.00
_cell.angle_gamma   90.00
#
_symmetry.space_group_name_H-M   'P 1'
#
loop_
_entity.id
_entity.type
_entity.pdbx_description
1 polymer ?
#
loop_
_entity_poly.entity_id
_entity_poly.type
_entity_poly.pdbx_seq_one_letter_code
_entity_poly.pdbx_strand_id
1 'polypeptide(L)'
;MLFLLLSCFTTKSTDNESIKYESVPNPAGENEVVLNEEGQETTLNTGDPASFLKPSKDPLEYFRVHISSDGYQLRQLRGSKFIKRKVDKGGDVLISEELARYNKINFIDDGIIIVVLNGNTGAFETIRFNTRVPRINDLAKIVQNDVTRWSMEHSEEKPVVTKFQIHYSLELKNKTGSTRDAVKEELKKEVIRRK
;
A
#
# COMPACT_ATOMS: atom_id res chain seq x y z
N MET A 1 -45.07 -52.98 -6.96
CA MET A 1 -44.67 -51.89 -7.88
C MET A 1 -44.87 -50.57 -7.15
N LEU A 2 -43.81 -50.02 -6.54
CA LEU A 2 -42.91 -48.98 -7.10
C LEU A 2 -43.65 -47.63 -7.24
N PHE A 3 -43.53 -46.74 -6.22
CA PHE A 3 -42.75 -45.47 -6.22
C PHE A 3 -43.35 -44.39 -7.17
N LEU A 4 -43.52 -43.10 -6.85
CA LEU A 4 -42.67 -42.16 -6.12
C LEU A 4 -43.50 -40.93 -5.67
N LEU A 5 -43.27 -40.46 -4.45
CA LEU A 5 -43.60 -39.11 -3.98
C LEU A 5 -42.56 -38.14 -4.56
N LEU A 6 -43.00 -37.14 -5.33
CA LEU A 6 -42.17 -36.02 -5.77
C LEU A 6 -42.18 -34.93 -4.71
N SER A 7 -41.17 -34.97 -3.83
CA SER A 7 -40.84 -33.88 -2.92
C SER A 7 -40.18 -32.76 -3.72
N CYS A 8 -40.82 -31.60 -3.82
CA CYS A 8 -40.18 -30.36 -4.27
C CYS A 8 -39.09 -29.98 -3.27
N PHE A 9 -37.84 -30.35 -3.57
CA PHE A 9 -36.68 -29.73 -2.96
C PHE A 9 -36.55 -28.32 -3.56
N THR A 10 -36.94 -27.30 -2.79
CA THR A 10 -36.50 -25.93 -3.02
C THR A 10 -35.00 -25.90 -2.75
N THR A 11 -34.19 -26.01 -3.80
CA THR A 11 -32.79 -25.61 -3.78
C THR A 11 -32.72 -24.16 -3.34
N LYS A 12 -32.31 -23.95 -2.09
CA LYS A 12 -31.85 -22.66 -1.59
C LYS A 12 -30.59 -22.33 -2.39
N SER A 13 -30.75 -21.59 -3.48
CA SER A 13 -29.66 -20.89 -4.13
C SER A 13 -29.11 -19.94 -3.07
N THR A 14 -27.92 -20.25 -2.57
CA THR A 14 -27.13 -19.35 -1.76
C THR A 14 -26.82 -18.16 -2.65
N ASP A 15 -27.62 -17.10 -2.53
CA ASP A 15 -27.33 -15.82 -3.14
C ASP A 15 -25.98 -15.38 -2.59
N ASN A 16 -24.96 -15.44 -3.46
CA ASN A 16 -23.74 -14.67 -3.26
C ASN A 16 -24.17 -13.21 -3.29
N GLU A 17 -24.44 -12.62 -2.12
CA GLU A 17 -24.54 -11.17 -1.97
C GLU A 17 -23.24 -10.57 -2.52
N SER A 18 -23.31 -10.04 -3.74
CA SER A 18 -22.21 -9.30 -4.33
C SER A 18 -21.99 -8.08 -3.44
N ILE A 19 -20.90 -8.05 -2.68
CA ILE A 19 -20.50 -6.89 -1.89
C ILE A 19 -20.45 -5.69 -2.84
N LYS A 20 -21.37 -4.73 -2.67
CA LYS A 20 -21.42 -3.51 -3.46
C LYS A 20 -20.45 -2.50 -2.86
N TYR A 21 -19.39 -2.19 -3.58
CA TYR A 21 -18.48 -1.10 -3.24
C TYR A 21 -19.00 0.23 -3.80
N GLU A 22 -18.95 1.27 -2.97
CA GLU A 22 -19.40 2.62 -3.34
C GLU A 22 -18.18 3.49 -3.67
N SER A 23 -18.29 4.29 -4.73
CA SER A 23 -17.27 5.26 -5.11
C SER A 23 -17.09 6.32 -4.01
N VAL A 24 -15.85 6.68 -3.75
CA VAL A 24 -15.49 7.75 -2.81
C VAL A 24 -14.70 8.86 -3.53
N PRO A 25 -14.79 10.12 -3.08
CA PRO A 25 -14.03 11.21 -3.69
C PRO A 25 -12.52 11.03 -3.45
N ASN A 26 -11.71 11.64 -4.32
CA ASN A 26 -10.26 11.70 -4.12
C ASN A 26 -9.95 12.40 -2.78
N PRO A 27 -9.22 11.75 -1.85
CA PRO A 27 -8.88 12.34 -0.56
C PRO A 27 -8.04 13.61 -0.64
N ALA A 28 -7.40 13.87 -1.77
CA ALA A 28 -6.64 15.08 -2.05
C ALA A 28 -7.49 16.25 -2.61
N GLY A 29 -8.75 16.01 -2.97
CA GLY A 29 -9.66 16.97 -3.57
C GLY A 29 -10.11 16.57 -4.98
N GLU A 30 -11.28 17.08 -5.40
CA GLU A 30 -11.99 16.62 -6.61
C GLU A 30 -11.31 16.97 -7.94
N ASN A 31 -10.37 17.91 -7.95
CA ASN A 31 -9.71 18.38 -9.17
C ASN A 31 -8.51 17.53 -9.60
N GLU A 32 -8.14 16.52 -8.81
CA GLU A 32 -7.00 15.65 -9.06
C GLU A 32 -7.48 14.26 -9.48
N VAL A 33 -6.94 13.74 -10.58
CA VAL A 33 -7.18 12.34 -10.97
C VAL A 33 -6.30 11.41 -10.13
N VAL A 34 -6.87 10.30 -9.68
CA VAL A 34 -6.14 9.27 -8.93
C VAL A 34 -5.56 8.27 -9.92
N LEU A 35 -4.26 7.99 -9.83
CA LEU A 35 -3.61 6.93 -10.62
C LEU A 35 -3.31 5.71 -9.76
N ASN A 36 -3.43 4.51 -10.32
CA ASN A 36 -3.00 3.26 -9.68
C ASN A 36 -1.51 2.96 -9.91
N GLU A 37 -1.04 1.82 -9.41
CA GLU A 37 0.32 1.29 -9.59
C GLU A 37 0.72 1.08 -11.06
N GLU A 38 -0.24 0.86 -11.96
CA GLU A 38 -0.03 0.82 -13.42
C GLU A 38 -0.02 2.20 -14.10
N GLY A 39 -0.19 3.29 -13.36
CA GLY A 39 -0.27 4.65 -13.90
C GLY A 39 -1.59 4.95 -14.64
N GLN A 40 -2.61 4.12 -14.43
CA GLN A 40 -3.94 4.26 -15.01
C GLN A 40 -4.87 5.02 -14.06
N GLU A 41 -5.76 5.83 -14.62
CA GLU A 41 -6.80 6.50 -13.83
C GLU A 41 -7.70 5.46 -13.16
N THR A 42 -7.96 5.65 -11.87
CA THR A 42 -8.78 4.75 -11.07
C THR A 42 -9.68 5.53 -10.14
N THR A 43 -10.82 4.93 -9.79
CA THR A 43 -11.77 5.48 -8.84
C THR A 43 -11.64 4.76 -7.51
N LEU A 44 -11.42 5.52 -6.44
CA LEU A 44 -11.40 4.97 -5.10
C LEU A 44 -12.81 4.55 -4.68
N ASN A 45 -12.91 3.49 -3.90
CA ASN A 45 -14.17 2.97 -3.41
C ASN A 45 -14.04 2.40 -1.98
N THR A 46 -15.18 2.06 -1.37
CA THR A 46 -15.23 1.54 0.01
C THR A 46 -14.51 0.20 0.22
N GLY A 47 -14.09 -0.48 -0.84
CA GLY A 47 -13.27 -1.70 -0.79
C GLY A 47 -11.76 -1.45 -0.80
N ASP A 48 -11.31 -0.24 -1.11
CA ASP A 48 -9.89 0.10 -1.04
C ASP A 48 -9.38 0.08 0.42
N PRO A 49 -8.05 -0.10 0.62
CA PRO A 49 -7.45 0.00 1.95
C PRO A 49 -7.88 1.27 2.69
N ALA A 50 -8.19 1.15 3.98
CA ALA A 50 -8.65 2.28 4.78
C ALA A 50 -7.67 3.46 4.80
N SER A 51 -6.38 3.21 4.59
CA SER A 51 -5.36 4.25 4.44
C SER A 51 -5.59 5.12 3.21
N PHE A 52 -6.15 4.58 2.13
CA PHE A 52 -6.44 5.31 0.89
C PHE A 52 -7.67 6.20 1.01
N LEU A 53 -8.58 5.92 1.94
CA LEU A 53 -9.84 6.68 2.08
C LEU A 53 -9.73 7.90 2.99
N LYS A 54 -8.64 8.05 3.75
CA LYS A 54 -8.47 9.14 4.72
C LYS A 54 -8.26 10.49 4.02
N PRO A 55 -8.97 11.56 4.34
CA PRO A 55 -8.71 12.88 3.77
C PRO A 55 -7.25 13.31 3.93
N SER A 56 -6.66 13.86 2.87
CA SER A 56 -5.30 14.40 2.86
C SER A 56 -5.32 15.90 3.15
N LYS A 57 -4.72 16.31 4.26
CA LYS A 57 -4.50 17.74 4.58
C LYS A 57 -3.11 18.23 4.21
N ASP A 58 -2.23 17.32 3.80
CA ASP A 58 -0.85 17.64 3.44
C ASP A 58 -0.76 17.93 1.93
N PRO A 59 -0.43 19.16 1.52
CA PRO A 59 -0.30 19.49 0.10
C PRO A 59 0.87 18.77 -0.58
N LEU A 60 1.82 18.22 0.20
CA LEU A 60 2.95 17.46 -0.31
C LEU A 60 2.67 15.96 -0.38
N GLU A 61 1.53 15.46 0.11
CA GLU A 61 1.16 14.05 -0.02
C GLU A 61 0.74 13.74 -1.46
N TYR A 62 1.65 13.14 -2.22
CA TYR A 62 1.42 12.80 -3.62
C TYR A 62 1.04 11.33 -3.79
N PHE A 63 1.57 10.47 -2.94
CA PHE A 63 1.45 9.02 -3.09
C PHE A 63 1.00 8.38 -1.79
N ARG A 64 0.14 7.38 -1.90
CA ARG A 64 -0.12 6.39 -0.87
C ARG A 64 0.29 5.02 -1.36
N VAL A 65 0.92 4.26 -0.49
CA VAL A 65 1.30 2.87 -0.75
C VAL A 65 0.71 2.01 0.35
N HIS A 66 0.03 0.94 -0.04
CA HIS A 66 -0.41 -0.10 0.88
C HIS A 66 0.31 -1.39 0.52
N ILE A 67 1.11 -1.90 1.46
CA ILE A 67 1.84 -3.15 1.30
C ILE A 67 1.24 -4.13 2.30
N SER A 68 0.76 -5.25 1.80
CA SER A 68 0.27 -6.34 2.62
C SER A 68 0.87 -7.67 2.15
N SER A 69 0.59 -8.72 2.91
CA SER A 69 0.89 -10.09 2.49
C SER A 69 0.16 -10.56 1.24
N ASP A 70 -0.87 -9.83 0.83
CA ASP A 70 -1.77 -10.20 -0.26
C ASP A 70 -1.49 -9.37 -1.52
N GLY A 71 -0.62 -8.35 -1.41
CA GLY A 71 -0.15 -7.59 -2.55
C GLY A 71 0.36 -6.19 -2.20
N TYR A 72 0.72 -5.49 -3.27
CA TYR A 72 1.16 -4.10 -3.27
C TYR A 72 0.13 -3.27 -4.02
N GLN A 73 -0.31 -2.16 -3.43
CA GLN A 73 -1.22 -1.22 -4.07
C GLN A 73 -0.68 0.20 -3.92
N LEU A 74 -0.80 1.02 -4.96
CA LEU A 74 -0.37 2.40 -4.93
C LEU A 74 -1.46 3.31 -5.47
N ARG A 75 -1.59 4.50 -4.86
CA ARG A 75 -2.43 5.58 -5.38
C ARG A 75 -1.62 6.86 -5.46
N GLN A 76 -1.50 7.42 -6.65
CA GLN A 76 -1.05 8.79 -6.82
C GLN A 76 -2.27 9.70 -6.68
N LEU A 77 -2.28 10.54 -5.65
CA LEU A 77 -3.42 11.40 -5.31
C LEU A 77 -3.34 12.79 -5.92
N ARG A 78 -2.14 13.25 -6.29
CA ARG A 78 -1.87 14.62 -6.74
C ARG A 78 -0.83 14.66 -7.86
N GLY A 79 -0.86 15.74 -8.63
CA GLY A 79 0.24 16.14 -9.50
C GLY A 79 0.47 15.22 -10.70
N SER A 80 -0.54 14.42 -11.06
CA SER A 80 -0.52 13.49 -12.20
C SER A 80 -0.27 14.16 -13.55
N LYS A 81 -0.52 15.48 -13.64
CA LYS A 81 -0.19 16.32 -14.80
C LYS A 81 1.31 16.61 -14.93
N PHE A 82 2.07 16.58 -13.83
CA PHE A 82 3.46 17.03 -13.78
C PHE A 82 4.46 15.90 -13.60
N ILE A 83 4.07 14.92 -12.79
CA ILE A 83 4.95 13.82 -12.40
C ILE A 83 4.16 12.52 -12.31
N LYS A 84 4.75 11.41 -12.75
CA LYS A 84 4.19 10.07 -12.62
C LYS A 84 5.28 9.10 -12.17
N ARG A 85 4.91 8.12 -11.34
CA ARG A 85 5.81 7.01 -11.03
C ARG A 85 5.88 6.07 -12.25
N LYS A 86 7.08 5.67 -12.65
CA LYS A 86 7.27 4.60 -13.63
C LYS A 86 6.76 3.27 -13.06
N VAL A 87 6.02 2.53 -13.88
CA VAL A 87 5.50 1.22 -13.50
C VAL A 87 6.64 0.24 -13.26
N ASP A 88 6.69 -0.38 -12.08
CA ASP A 88 7.68 -1.40 -11.70
C ASP A 88 7.00 -2.58 -10.99
N LYS A 89 6.25 -3.36 -11.78
CA LYS A 89 5.50 -4.54 -11.30
C LYS A 89 6.39 -5.57 -10.63
N GLY A 90 7.61 -5.77 -11.15
CA GLY A 90 8.55 -6.74 -10.60
C GLY A 90 8.97 -6.37 -9.18
N GLY A 91 9.37 -5.12 -8.98
CA GLY A 91 9.72 -4.64 -7.65
C GLY A 91 8.51 -4.55 -6.71
N ASP A 92 7.31 -4.23 -7.21
CA ASP A 92 6.08 -4.18 -6.41
C ASP A 92 5.77 -5.56 -5.78
N VAL A 93 5.88 -6.62 -6.58
CA VAL A 93 5.73 -8.00 -6.10
C VAL A 93 6.83 -8.35 -5.09
N LEU A 94 8.10 -8.09 -5.41
CA LEU A 94 9.24 -8.43 -4.54
C LEU A 94 9.12 -7.79 -3.14
N ILE A 95 8.66 -6.53 -3.07
CA ILE A 95 8.47 -5.84 -1.80
C ILE A 95 7.35 -6.48 -0.96
N SER A 96 6.26 -6.90 -1.61
CA SER A 96 5.18 -7.62 -0.92
C SER A 96 5.64 -9.00 -0.37
N GLU A 97 6.47 -9.73 -1.12
CA GLU A 97 7.06 -10.99 -0.69
C GLU A 97 8.04 -10.81 0.47
N GLU A 98 8.84 -9.74 0.44
CA GLU A 98 9.74 -9.37 1.53
C GLU A 98 8.97 -9.05 2.81
N LEU A 99 7.85 -8.31 2.72
CA LEU A 99 6.95 -8.07 3.86
C LEU A 99 6.35 -9.37 4.39
N ALA A 100 6.03 -10.32 3.52
CA ALA A 100 5.36 -11.55 3.91
C ALA A 100 6.17 -12.40 4.90
N ARG A 101 7.50 -12.25 4.95
CA ARG A 101 8.38 -12.92 5.93
C ARG A 101 8.09 -12.52 7.39
N TYR A 102 7.36 -11.42 7.59
CA TYR A 102 7.02 -10.88 8.91
C TYR A 102 5.58 -11.21 9.36
N ASN A 103 4.84 -12.03 8.61
CA ASN A 103 3.44 -12.44 8.86
C ASN A 103 3.22 -13.38 10.06
N LYS A 104 3.74 -13.01 11.22
CA LYS A 104 3.63 -13.76 12.47
C LYS A 104 2.52 -13.25 13.38
N ILE A 105 2.08 -12.01 13.19
CA ILE A 105 1.03 -11.34 13.97
C ILE A 105 0.16 -10.49 13.05
N ASN A 106 -1.08 -10.24 13.48
CA ASN A 106 -1.90 -9.18 12.88
C ASN A 106 -1.37 -7.84 13.38
N PHE A 107 -0.86 -7.02 12.48
CA PHE A 107 -0.26 -5.75 12.83
C PHE A 107 -0.36 -4.77 11.67
N ILE A 108 -0.78 -3.54 11.97
CA ILE A 108 -0.80 -2.44 11.02
C ILE A 108 0.20 -1.41 11.50
N ASP A 109 1.05 -0.95 10.59
CA ASP A 109 2.00 0.13 10.81
C ASP A 109 1.96 1.13 9.66
N ASP A 110 2.61 2.26 9.85
CA ASP A 110 2.67 3.33 8.87
C ASP A 110 4.02 4.06 8.93
N GLY A 111 4.35 4.72 7.83
CA GLY A 111 5.55 5.52 7.70
C GLY A 111 5.36 6.57 6.62
N ILE A 112 6.04 7.70 6.74
CA ILE A 112 5.98 8.75 5.74
C ILE A 112 7.39 9.08 5.27
N ILE A 113 7.61 8.94 3.96
CA ILE A 113 8.86 9.28 3.29
C ILE A 113 8.73 10.66 2.66
N ILE A 114 9.74 11.51 2.89
CA ILE A 114 9.97 12.74 2.13
C ILE A 114 10.95 12.40 1.01
N VAL A 115 10.56 12.72 -0.22
CA VAL A 115 11.42 12.69 -1.40
C VAL A 115 11.71 14.11 -1.84
N VAL A 116 12.99 14.42 -2.04
CA VAL A 116 13.45 15.63 -2.72
C VAL A 116 14.08 15.20 -4.03
N LEU A 117 13.68 15.87 -5.12
CA LEU A 117 14.20 15.64 -6.46
C LEU A 117 15.16 16.75 -6.83
N ASN A 118 16.18 16.38 -7.61
CA ASN A 118 17.06 17.34 -8.23
C ASN A 118 16.25 18.23 -9.19
N GLY A 119 16.31 19.55 -8.99
CA GLY A 119 15.53 20.52 -9.78
C GLY A 119 15.91 20.64 -11.26
N ASN A 120 17.01 20.02 -11.70
CA ASN A 120 17.42 20.01 -13.10
C ASN A 120 17.12 18.68 -13.78
N THR A 121 17.34 17.55 -13.09
CA THR A 121 17.23 16.20 -13.70
C THR A 121 15.99 15.43 -13.28
N GLY A 122 15.35 15.83 -12.18
CA GLY A 122 14.19 15.12 -11.61
C GLY A 122 14.55 13.80 -10.95
N ALA A 123 15.83 13.48 -10.83
CA ALA A 123 16.33 12.31 -10.12
C ALA A 123 16.17 12.48 -8.60
N PHE A 124 16.09 11.36 -7.88
CA PHE A 124 15.99 11.37 -6.42
C PHE A 124 17.30 11.90 -5.82
N GLU A 125 17.21 12.99 -5.07
CA GLU A 125 18.34 13.63 -4.41
C GLU A 125 18.36 13.32 -2.91
N THR A 126 17.19 13.31 -2.27
CA THR A 126 17.06 12.93 -0.86
C THR A 126 15.85 12.04 -0.68
N ILE A 127 16.05 10.95 0.06
CA ILE A 127 15.00 10.06 0.52
C ILE A 127 15.20 9.89 2.03
N ARG A 128 14.19 10.23 2.82
CA ARG A 128 14.23 10.01 4.26
C ARG A 128 12.83 9.89 4.83
N PHE A 129 12.71 9.26 5.99
CA PHE A 129 11.49 9.41 6.77
C PHE A 129 11.30 10.85 7.25
N ASN A 130 10.05 11.25 7.42
CA ASN A 130 9.72 12.37 8.31
C ASN A 130 9.74 11.87 9.78
N THR A 131 9.03 12.54 10.68
CA THR A 131 8.92 12.14 12.09
C THR A 131 8.13 10.84 12.31
N ARG A 132 7.38 10.36 11.31
CA ARG A 132 6.59 9.13 11.30
C ARG A 132 7.37 8.01 10.62
N VAL A 133 8.05 7.21 11.44
CA VAL A 133 8.81 6.02 11.04
C VAL A 133 8.05 4.77 11.48
N PRO A 134 8.04 3.67 10.70
CA PRO A 134 7.52 2.39 11.17
C PRO A 134 8.18 1.97 12.48
N ARG A 135 7.39 1.40 13.40
CA ARG A 135 7.83 1.04 14.75
C ARG A 135 8.82 -0.12 14.76
N ILE A 136 8.77 -0.96 13.74
CA ILE A 136 9.68 -2.10 13.58
C ILE A 136 10.75 -1.71 12.56
N ASN A 137 12.02 -1.72 12.98
CA ASN A 137 13.15 -1.28 12.14
C ASN A 137 13.23 -2.02 10.80
N ASP A 138 12.90 -3.31 10.78
CA ASP A 138 12.93 -4.07 9.53
C ASP A 138 11.80 -3.65 8.58
N LEU A 139 10.61 -3.29 9.09
CA LEU A 139 9.55 -2.69 8.28
C LEU A 139 9.96 -1.33 7.71
N ALA A 140 10.70 -0.53 8.49
CA ALA A 140 11.28 0.72 8.00
C ALA A 140 12.32 0.52 6.89
N LYS A 141 13.04 -0.62 6.87
CA LYS A 141 13.94 -0.98 5.77
C LYS A 141 13.17 -1.38 4.51
N ILE A 142 12.08 -2.14 4.64
CA ILE A 142 11.21 -2.49 3.51
C ILE A 142 10.72 -1.22 2.80
N VAL A 143 10.21 -0.25 3.57
CA VAL A 143 9.76 1.03 3.01
C VAL A 143 10.89 1.78 2.32
N GLN A 144 12.08 1.82 2.90
CA GLN A 144 13.25 2.46 2.27
C GLN A 144 13.67 1.75 0.98
N ASN A 145 13.73 0.42 0.98
CA ASN A 145 14.03 -0.38 -0.20
C ASN A 145 12.99 -0.18 -1.31
N ASP A 146 11.72 -0.01 -0.94
CA ASP A 146 10.66 0.26 -1.91
C ASP A 146 10.85 1.61 -2.62
N VAL A 147 11.06 2.68 -1.87
CA VAL A 147 11.17 4.02 -2.48
C VAL A 147 12.48 4.20 -3.26
N THR A 148 13.59 3.58 -2.86
CA THR A 148 14.90 3.78 -3.53
C THR A 148 14.96 3.24 -4.95
N ARG A 149 14.11 2.27 -5.28
CA ARG A 149 13.97 1.74 -6.65
C ARG A 149 13.01 2.53 -7.53
N TRP A 150 12.22 3.45 -6.95
CA TRP A 150 11.28 4.23 -7.75
C TRP A 150 12.02 5.08 -8.78
N SER A 151 11.37 5.24 -9.92
CA SER A 151 11.77 6.17 -10.97
C SER A 151 10.57 7.01 -11.35
N MET A 152 10.80 8.26 -11.72
CA MET A 152 9.73 9.19 -12.08
C MET A 152 9.80 9.57 -13.56
N GLU A 153 8.64 9.83 -14.12
CA GLU A 153 8.44 10.50 -15.40
C GLU A 153 7.96 11.92 -15.13
N HIS A 154 8.61 12.88 -15.78
CA HIS A 154 8.29 14.30 -15.68
C HIS A 154 7.65 14.76 -16.99
N SER A 155 6.62 15.60 -16.91
CA SER A 155 5.94 16.12 -18.10
C SER A 155 6.79 17.11 -18.88
N GLU A 156 7.74 17.75 -18.21
CA GLU A 156 8.62 18.80 -18.72
C GLU A 156 10.08 18.39 -18.55
N GLU A 157 10.97 18.95 -19.36
CA GLU A 157 12.43 18.72 -19.24
C GLU A 157 12.96 19.17 -17.86
N LYS A 158 12.41 20.27 -17.34
CA LYS A 158 12.70 20.74 -15.97
C LYS A 158 11.58 20.32 -15.01
N PRO A 159 11.88 19.58 -13.94
CA PRO A 159 10.89 19.15 -12.96
C PRO A 159 10.17 20.33 -12.30
N VAL A 160 8.84 20.36 -12.43
CA VAL A 160 7.98 21.32 -11.72
C VAL A 160 7.83 20.93 -10.24
N VAL A 161 7.73 19.62 -9.98
CA VAL A 161 7.63 19.07 -8.62
C VAL A 161 9.01 18.65 -8.18
N THR A 162 9.55 19.31 -7.14
CA THR A 162 10.89 19.02 -6.61
C THR A 162 10.87 18.40 -5.22
N LYS A 163 9.69 18.32 -4.59
CA LYS A 163 9.52 17.71 -3.27
C LYS A 163 8.11 17.15 -3.12
N PHE A 164 8.01 15.94 -2.60
CA PHE A 164 6.73 15.31 -2.25
C PHE A 164 6.90 14.32 -1.09
N GLN A 165 5.78 13.83 -0.58
CA GLN A 165 5.68 12.81 0.45
C GLN A 165 4.94 11.58 -0.07
N ILE A 166 5.38 10.42 0.43
CA ILE A 166 4.77 9.12 0.20
C ILE A 166 4.32 8.57 1.55
N HIS A 167 3.03 8.26 1.67
CA HIS A 167 2.43 7.71 2.87
C HIS A 167 2.30 6.20 2.72
N TYR A 168 3.06 5.46 3.51
CA TYR A 168 3.04 4.02 3.56
C TYR A 168 2.08 3.51 4.64
N SER A 169 1.32 2.47 4.29
CA SER A 169 0.59 1.62 5.22
C SER A 169 1.06 0.18 5.02
N LEU A 170 1.47 -0.46 6.12
CA LEU A 170 1.96 -1.82 6.14
C LEU A 170 0.98 -2.68 6.91
N GLU A 171 0.52 -3.77 6.31
CA GLU A 171 -0.37 -4.74 6.96
C GLU A 171 0.29 -6.12 7.00
N LEU A 172 0.55 -6.59 8.21
CA LEU A 172 0.94 -7.96 8.49
C LEU A 172 -0.31 -8.74 8.90
N LYS A 173 -0.48 -9.92 8.31
CA LYS A 173 -1.55 -10.86 8.65
C LYS A 173 -0.92 -12.11 9.25
N ASN A 174 -1.45 -12.59 10.36
CA ASN A 174 -0.98 -13.81 11.00
C ASN A 174 -1.38 -15.03 10.15
N LYS A 175 -0.49 -15.46 9.26
CA LYS A 175 -0.67 -16.65 8.43
C LYS A 175 -0.06 -17.91 9.06
N THR A 176 0.72 -17.76 10.13
CA THR A 176 1.44 -18.86 10.79
C THR A 176 0.73 -19.41 12.03
N GLY A 177 -0.40 -18.83 12.43
CA GLY A 177 -1.12 -19.21 13.66
C GLY A 177 -0.34 -18.89 14.95
N SER A 178 0.73 -18.08 14.84
CA SER A 178 1.60 -17.77 15.98
C SER A 178 0.90 -16.82 16.95
N THR A 179 1.08 -17.02 18.26
CA THR A 179 0.55 -16.09 19.26
C THR A 179 1.51 -14.92 19.45
N ARG A 180 0.97 -13.75 19.84
CA ARG A 180 1.79 -12.56 20.13
C ARG A 180 2.91 -12.84 21.14
N ASP A 181 2.64 -13.69 22.13
CA ASP A 181 3.59 -14.02 23.18
C ASP A 181 4.74 -14.90 22.65
N ALA A 182 4.44 -15.84 21.74
CA ALA A 182 5.46 -16.63 21.06
C ALA A 182 6.40 -15.74 20.21
N VAL A 183 5.84 -14.76 19.50
CA VAL A 183 6.62 -13.82 18.68
C VAL A 183 7.47 -12.89 19.54
N LYS A 184 6.95 -12.43 20.69
CA LYS A 184 7.75 -11.64 21.65
C LYS A 184 8.94 -12.42 22.19
N GLU A 185 8.75 -13.70 22.54
CA GLU A 185 9.85 -14.54 23.03
C GLU A 185 10.90 -14.82 21.93
N GLU A 186 10.48 -14.98 20.68
CA GLU A 186 11.39 -15.10 19.55
C GLU A 186 12.21 -13.82 19.33
N LEU A 187 11.56 -12.66 19.33
CA LEU A 187 12.23 -11.36 19.19
C LEU A 187 13.21 -11.09 20.34
N LYS A 188 12.87 -11.45 21.58
CA LYS A 188 13.78 -11.36 22.74
C LYS A 188 15.03 -12.23 22.54
N LYS A 189 14.88 -13.46 22.05
CA LYS A 189 16.01 -14.37 21.78
C LYS A 189 16.91 -13.85 20.65
N GLU A 190 16.32 -13.29 19.60
CA GLU A 190 17.05 -12.71 18.47
C GLU A 190 17.91 -11.50 18.90
N VAL A 191 17.40 -10.66 19.81
CA VAL A 191 18.15 -9.52 20.39
C VAL A 191 19.33 -9.99 21.24
N ILE A 192 19.20 -11.11 21.96
CA ILE A 192 20.30 -11.69 22.74
C ILE A 192 21.37 -12.28 21.83
N ARG A 193 20.98 -12.89 20.71
CA ARG A 193 21.91 -13.52 19.75
C ARG A 193 22.76 -12.51 18.95
N ARG A 194 22.30 -11.26 18.83
CA ARG A 194 22.99 -10.19 18.10
C ARG A 194 23.87 -9.29 18.98
N LYS A 195 23.99 -9.61 20.27
CA LYS A 195 24.99 -9.01 21.18
C LYS A 195 26.19 -9.93 21.29
#